data_AF-A0A967J8C9-F1
#
_entry.id   AF-A0A967J8C9-F1
#
_cell.length_a   1.000
_cell.length_b   1.000
_cell.length_c   1.000
_cell.angle_alpha   90.00
_cell.angle_beta   90.00
_cell.angle_gamma   90.00
#
_symmetry.space_group_name_H-M   'P 1'
#
loop_
_entity.id
_entity.type
_entity.pdbx_description
1 polymer ?
#
loop_
_entity_poly.entity_id
_entity_poly.type
_entity_poly.pdbx_seq_one_letter_code
_entity_poly.pdbx_strand_id
1 'polypeptide(L)' 'FADVEQSVRQSGQLEDLIGATKSNEAIGAVSYIGQTVRADHNEVNLENGEATFGYTLPEPAESAALQIYNEAGEMVS' A
#
# COMPACT_ATOMS: atom_id res chain seq x y z
N PHE A 1 6.35 -43.38 18.04
CA PHE A 1 6.83 -42.27 18.87
C PHE A 1 7.89 -41.44 18.14
N ALA A 2 8.91 -42.05 17.52
CA ALA A 2 9.95 -41.35 16.75
C ALA A 2 9.43 -40.54 15.54
N ASP A 3 8.44 -41.05 14.81
CA ASP A 3 7.90 -40.35 13.62
C ASP A 3 7.21 -39.02 13.97
N VAL A 4 6.51 -38.96 15.11
CA VAL A 4 5.80 -37.75 15.54
C VAL A 4 6.79 -36.66 15.96
N GLU A 5 7.86 -37.01 16.68
CA GLU A 5 8.93 -36.05 17.02
C GLU A 5 9.68 -35.55 15.79
N GLN A 6 9.82 -36.37 14.75
CA GLN A 6 10.42 -35.95 13.49
C GLN A 6 9.49 -34.99 12.72
N SER A 7 8.19 -35.29 12.68
CA SER A 7 7.19 -34.39 12.08
C SER A 7 7.09 -33.05 12.82
N VAL A 8 7.15 -33.04 14.16
CA VAL A 8 7.14 -31.81 14.98
C VAL A 8 8.38 -30.94 14.73
N ARG A 9 9.56 -31.56 14.55
CA ARG A 9 10.79 -30.82 14.22
C ARG A 9 10.70 -30.17 12.84
N GLN A 10 10.11 -30.88 11.89
CA GLN A 10 9.94 -30.40 10.52
C GLN A 10 8.91 -29.27 10.45
N SER A 11 7.81 -29.35 11.20
CA SER A 11 6.84 -28.25 11.31
C SER A 11 7.42 -27.02 12.01
N GLY A 12 8.23 -27.20 13.06
CA GLY A 12 8.89 -26.07 13.73
C GLY A 12 9.87 -25.32 12.81
N GLN A 13 10.61 -26.04 11.96
CA GLN A 13 11.50 -25.41 10.97
C GLN A 13 10.73 -24.64 9.89
N LEU A 14 9.52 -25.09 9.53
CA LEU A 14 8.65 -24.35 8.61
C LEU A 14 8.07 -23.09 9.26
N GLU A 15 7.71 -23.15 10.53
CA GLU A 15 7.24 -21.98 11.30
C GLU A 15 8.34 -20.94 11.47
N ASP A 16 9.58 -21.36 11.75
CA ASP A 16 10.75 -20.48 11.84
C ASP A 16 11.04 -19.79 10.49
N LEU A 17 10.94 -20.53 9.37
CA LEU A 17 11.07 -19.96 8.03
C LEU A 17 9.96 -18.95 7.73
N ILE A 18 8.70 -19.26 8.07
CA ILE A 18 7.57 -18.34 7.92
C ILE A 18 7.77 -17.08 8.77
N GLY A 19 8.29 -17.22 9.99
CA GLY A 19 8.62 -16.10 10.86
C GLY A 19 9.70 -15.19 10.27
N ALA A 20 10.75 -15.79 9.69
CA ALA A 20 11.82 -15.06 9.01
C ALA A 20 11.31 -14.35 7.73
N THR A 21 10.40 -14.96 6.98
CA THR A 21 9.76 -14.31 5.81
C THR A 21 8.88 -13.13 6.23
N LYS A 22 8.04 -13.29 7.26
CA LYS A 22 7.20 -12.20 7.79
C LYS A 22 8.03 -11.02 8.33
N SER A 23 9.17 -11.32 8.96
CA SER A 23 10.08 -10.28 9.43
C SER A 23 10.71 -9.49 8.28
N ASN A 24 10.99 -10.15 7.14
CA ASN A 24 11.45 -9.47 5.92
C ASN A 24 10.35 -8.61 5.25
N GLU A 25 9.09 -9.06 5.23
CA GLU A 25 7.96 -8.23 4.76
C GLU A 25 7.78 -6.96 5.60
N ALA A 26 7.93 -7.05 6.93
CA ALA A 26 7.86 -5.90 7.81
C ALA A 26 8.98 -4.88 7.56
N ILE A 27 10.18 -5.33 7.17
CA ILE A 27 11.29 -4.44 6.76
C ILE A 27 10.94 -3.72 5.45
N GLY A 28 10.23 -4.38 4.52
CA GLY A 28 9.66 -3.73 3.34
C GLY A 28 8.70 -2.60 3.69
N ALA A 29 7.85 -2.79 4.71
CA ALA A 29 6.95 -1.73 5.21
C ALA A 29 7.71 -0.53 5.81
N VAL A 30 8.80 -0.78 6.55
CA VAL A 30 9.67 0.28 7.09
C VAL A 30 10.32 1.10 5.97
N SER A 31 10.61 0.49 4.81
CA SER A 31 11.14 1.23 3.66
C SER A 31 10.18 2.28 3.10
N TYR A 32 8.87 2.14 3.35
CA TYR A 32 7.88 3.17 2.99
C TYR A 32 7.78 4.31 4.00
N ILE A 33 8.38 4.18 5.19
CA ILE A 33 8.45 5.29 6.16
C ILE A 33 9.34 6.39 5.57
N GLY A 34 8.74 7.54 5.26
CA GLY A 34 9.40 8.66 4.59
C GLY A 34 9.36 8.62 3.06
N GLN A 35 8.71 7.62 2.45
CA GLN A 35 8.42 7.63 1.02
C GLN A 35 6.98 8.07 0.78
N THR A 36 6.78 8.95 -0.21
CA THR A 36 5.45 9.32 -0.69
C THR A 36 4.90 8.18 -1.56
N VAL A 37 3.95 7.42 -1.02
CA VAL A 37 3.20 6.43 -1.79
C VAL A 37 2.01 7.11 -2.47
N ARG A 38 1.78 6.83 -3.75
CA ARG A 38 0.52 7.18 -4.42
C ARG A 38 -0.45 6.02 -4.23
N ALA A 39 -1.52 6.25 -3.49
CA ALA A 39 -2.62 5.31 -3.39
C ALA A 39 -3.67 5.66 -4.46
N ASP A 40 -4.30 4.65 -5.03
CA ASP A 40 -5.47 4.83 -5.89
C ASP A 40 -6.67 5.21 -4.99
N HIS A 41 -6.74 6.50 -4.64
CA HIS A 41 -7.82 7.06 -3.84
C HIS A 41 -8.29 8.37 -4.48
N ASN A 42 -9.59 8.63 -4.36
CA ASN A 42 -10.25 9.87 -4.79
C ASN A 42 -10.16 11.01 -3.75
N GLU A 43 -9.38 10.84 -2.69
CA GLU A 43 -9.19 11.83 -1.63
C GLU A 43 -7.71 12.22 -1.57
N VAL A 44 -7.44 13.52 -1.46
CA VAL A 44 -6.10 14.06 -1.32
C VAL A 44 -6.07 15.01 -0.15
N ASN A 45 -5.07 14.87 0.72
CA ASN A 45 -4.87 15.82 1.80
C ASN A 45 -4.24 17.09 1.23
N LEU A 46 -4.83 18.23 1.60
CA LEU A 46 -4.26 19.54 1.31
C LEU A 46 -3.26 19.87 2.43
N GLU A 47 -1.97 19.83 2.12
CA GLU A 47 -0.90 20.18 3.06
C GLU A 47 -0.32 21.54 2.68
N ASN A 48 -0.28 22.48 3.63
CA ASN A 48 0.21 23.84 3.39
C ASN A 48 -0.49 24.59 2.23
N GLY A 49 -1.73 24.23 1.91
CA GLY A 49 -2.49 24.83 0.81
C GLY A 49 -2.22 24.21 -0.56
N GLU A 50 -1.42 23.15 -0.64
CA GLU A 50 -1.10 22.45 -1.88
C GLU A 50 -1.46 20.96 -1.77
N ALA A 51 -1.93 20.38 -2.87
CA ALA A 51 -2.24 18.96 -2.99
C ALA A 51 -1.67 18.44 -4.31
N THR A 52 -0.97 17.31 -4.26
CA THR A 52 -0.44 16.65 -5.46
C THR A 52 -1.23 15.39 -5.75
N PHE A 53 -1.92 15.37 -6.89
CA PHE A 53 -2.62 14.19 -7.41
C PHE A 53 -2.06 13.82 -8.79
N GLY A 54 -2.25 12.58 -9.19
CA GLY A 54 -1.89 12.09 -10.51
C GLY A 54 -3.04 11.25 -11.06
N TYR A 55 -3.30 11.37 -12.35
CA TYR A 55 -4.28 10.54 -13.05
C TYR A 55 -3.62 9.91 -14.26
N THR A 56 -3.70 8.58 -14.36
CA THR A 56 -3.21 7.84 -15.52
C THR A 56 -4.37 7.59 -16.47
N LEU A 57 -4.30 8.17 -17.66
CA LEU A 57 -5.26 7.89 -18.73
C LEU A 57 -4.96 6.49 -19.32
N PRO A 58 -5.92 5.55 -19.30
CA PRO A 58 -5.68 4.20 -19.82
C PRO A 58 -5.55 4.17 -21.35
N GLU A 59 -6.12 5.16 -22.05
CA GLU A 59 -6.08 5.33 -23.49
C GLU A 59 -5.91 6.81 -23.85
N PRO A 60 -5.46 7.15 -25.08
CA PRO A 60 -5.39 8.54 -25.53
C PRO A 60 -6.79 9.18 -25.50
N ALA A 61 -6.97 10.22 -24.70
CA ALA A 61 -8.22 10.97 -24.63
C ALA A 61 -8.09 12.30 -25.39
N GLU A 62 -9.08 12.63 -26.24
CA GLU A 62 -9.17 13.96 -26.86
C GLU A 62 -9.44 15.07 -25.83
N SER A 63 -10.11 14.74 -24.73
CA SER A 63 -10.33 15.64 -23.61
C SER A 63 -10.43 14.88 -22.29
N ALA A 64 -9.96 15.50 -21.21
CA ALA A 64 -10.12 15.03 -19.85
C ALA A 64 -10.56 16.22 -18.98
N ALA A 65 -11.55 15.99 -18.11
CA ALA A 65 -12.02 16.96 -17.13
C ALA A 65 -11.73 16.44 -15.73
N LEU A 66 -11.13 17.28 -14.89
CA LEU A 66 -10.92 17.00 -13.48
C LEU A 66 -11.76 18.00 -12.68
N GLN A 67 -12.59 17.49 -11.79
CA GLN A 67 -13.41 18.29 -10.89
C GLN A 67 -12.96 18.02 -9.46
N ILE A 68 -12.71 19.08 -8.70
CA ILE A 68 -12.27 18.97 -7.31
C ILE A 68 -13.41 19.45 -6.41
N TYR A 69 -13.74 18.64 -5.40
CA TYR A 69 -14.80 18.93 -4.44
C TYR A 69 -14.21 19.02 -3.03
N ASN A 70 -14.79 19.87 -2.19
CA ASN A 70 -14.49 19.91 -0.76
C ASN A 70 -15.27 18.81 0.00
N GLU A 71 -15.02 18.67 1.31
CA GLU A 71 -15.69 17.67 2.16
C GLU A 71 -17.22 17.84 2.19
N ALA A 72 -17.73 19.06 2.00
CA ALA A 72 -19.16 19.35 1.91
C ALA A 72 -19.78 18.99 0.54
N GLY A 73 -18.98 18.51 -0.41
CA GLY A 73 -19.41 18.16 -1.77
C GLY A 73 -19.56 19.36 -2.70
N GLU A 74 -19.00 20.52 -2.34
CA GLU A 74 -19.02 21.72 -3.16
C GLU A 74 -17.83 21.71 -4.13
N MET A 75 -18.11 22.00 -5.40
CA MET A 75 -17.06 22.10 -6.43
C MET A 75 -16.19 23.33 -6.18
N VAL A 76 -14.89 23.10 -6.01
CA VAL A 76 -13.89 24.15 -5.77
C VAL A 76 -12.97 24.39 -6.98
N SER A 77 -12.93 23.44 -7.93
CA SER A 77 -12.21 23.59 -9.21
C SER A 77 -12.85 22.78 -10.33
#